data_AF-A0A843KSJ1-F1
#
_entry.id   AF-A0A843KSJ1-F1
#
_cell.length_a   1.000
_cell.length_b   1.000
_cell.length_c   1.000
_cell.angle_alpha   90.00
_cell.angle_beta   90.00
_cell.angle_gamma   90.00
#
_symmetry.space_group_name_H-M   'P 1'
#
loop_
_entity.id
_entity.type
_entity.pdbx_description
1 polymer ?
#
loop_
_entity_poly.entity_id
_entity_poly.type
_entity_poly.pdbx_seq_one_letter_code
_entity_poly.pdbx_strand_id
1 'polypeptide(L)'
;MEFDEYVIDLNANCPCGCMEGDRFHNIYRFPNDYGASVVSSPKNDVRNKGGYRMMLIYYDSPAPEHMWTLDDENPVGDSIIDCKDWDTVLEYLRKLFSLPRRA
;
A
#
# COMPACT_ATOMS: atom_id res chain seq x y z
N MET A 1 -6.12 -14.03 3.41
CA MET A 1 -6.09 -13.57 2.00
C MET A 1 -4.78 -14.01 1.36
N GLU A 2 -4.68 -13.91 0.03
CA GLU A 2 -3.52 -14.35 -0.77
C GLU A 2 -2.17 -13.77 -0.31
N PHE A 3 -2.17 -12.62 0.36
CA PHE A 3 -0.96 -11.88 0.72
C PHE A 3 -0.72 -11.72 2.24
N ASP A 4 -1.39 -12.50 3.08
CA ASP A 4 -1.33 -12.35 4.55
C ASP A 4 0.12 -12.46 5.10
N GLU A 5 0.96 -13.31 4.48
CA GLU A 5 2.36 -13.48 4.88
C GLU A 5 3.25 -12.25 4.61
N TYR A 6 2.80 -11.35 3.74
CA TYR A 6 3.50 -10.13 3.34
C TYR A 6 3.03 -8.89 4.12
N VAL A 7 2.02 -9.04 4.99
CA VAL A 7 1.49 -7.93 5.78
C VAL A 7 2.47 -7.61 6.90
N ILE A 8 3.03 -6.40 6.87
CA ILE A 8 3.84 -5.84 7.93
C ILE A 8 3.12 -4.64 8.55
N ASP A 9 3.18 -4.54 9.87
CA ASP A 9 2.73 -3.36 10.60
C ASP A 9 3.94 -2.48 10.90
N LEU A 10 4.11 -1.41 10.12
CA LEU A 10 5.13 -0.39 10.41
C LEU A 10 4.71 0.55 11.55
N ASN A 11 3.48 0.43 12.07
CA ASN A 11 2.83 1.32 13.02
C ASN A 11 2.21 0.57 14.21
N ALA A 12 2.91 -0.44 14.75
CA ALA A 12 2.45 -1.29 15.86
C ALA A 12 2.04 -0.56 17.18
N ASN A 13 2.18 0.77 17.24
CA ASN A 13 1.81 1.61 18.38
C ASN A 13 0.79 2.72 18.04
N CYS A 14 -0.12 2.52 17.07
CA CYS A 14 -1.13 3.52 16.74
C CYS A 14 -2.36 3.43 17.66
N PRO A 15 -2.62 4.40 18.58
CA PRO A 15 -3.63 4.22 19.64
C PRO A 15 -5.08 4.43 19.21
N CYS A 16 -5.39 5.18 18.15
CA CYS A 16 -6.69 5.36 17.48
C CYS A 16 -6.71 6.72 16.75
N GLY A 17 -7.27 6.78 15.53
CA GLY A 17 -7.48 8.06 14.83
C GLY A 17 -7.35 8.01 13.30
N CYS A 18 -7.89 6.98 12.65
CA CYS A 18 -7.68 6.61 11.25
C CYS A 18 -8.30 7.56 10.19
N MET A 19 -8.31 8.88 10.40
CA MET A 19 -9.10 9.84 9.58
C MET A 19 -8.31 10.91 8.81
N GLU A 20 -6.97 10.95 8.87
CA GLU A 20 -6.19 12.07 8.29
C GLU A 20 -5.56 11.83 6.91
N GLY A 21 -5.84 10.72 6.22
CA GLY A 21 -5.53 10.58 4.79
C GLY A 21 -4.05 10.36 4.41
N ASP A 22 -3.11 10.69 5.30
CA ASP A 22 -1.66 10.64 5.07
C ASP A 22 -0.96 9.51 5.85
N ARG A 23 -1.68 8.43 6.23
CA ARG A 23 -1.10 7.33 7.03
C ARG A 23 -1.07 6.00 6.31
N PHE A 24 0.11 5.37 6.34
CA PHE A 24 0.40 4.05 5.79
C PHE A 24 -0.02 2.94 6.77
N HIS A 25 -0.94 2.07 6.35
CA HIS A 25 -1.49 0.94 7.12
C HIS A 25 -1.76 -0.25 6.19
N ASN A 26 -1.87 -1.46 6.79
CA ASN A 26 -1.98 -2.73 6.06
C ASN A 26 -0.96 -2.81 4.92
N ILE A 27 0.31 -2.77 5.30
CA ILE A 27 1.39 -2.63 4.35
C ILE A 27 1.79 -4.02 3.87
N TYR A 28 1.60 -4.26 2.59
CA TYR A 28 2.03 -5.47 1.91
C TYR A 28 3.46 -5.23 1.42
N ARG A 29 4.46 -5.86 2.03
CA ARG A 29 5.85 -5.81 1.56
C ARG A 29 6.17 -7.09 0.79
N PHE A 30 6.48 -6.94 -0.49
CA PHE A 30 6.80 -8.07 -1.35
C PHE A 30 8.32 -8.34 -1.41
N PRO A 31 8.74 -9.55 -1.83
CA PRO A 31 10.16 -9.93 -1.91
C PRO A 31 10.97 -9.17 -2.98
N ASN A 32 10.30 -8.44 -3.87
CA ASN A 32 10.89 -7.66 -4.95
C ASN A 32 11.17 -6.20 -4.57
N ASP A 33 11.19 -5.90 -3.26
CA ASP A 33 11.34 -4.56 -2.65
C ASP A 33 10.20 -3.57 -2.94
N TYR A 34 9.16 -4.00 -3.65
CA TYR A 34 7.94 -3.23 -3.75
C TYR A 34 7.00 -3.53 -2.59
N GLY A 35 6.09 -2.61 -2.34
CA GLY A 35 4.96 -2.84 -1.47
C GLY A 35 3.85 -1.85 -1.66
N ALA A 36 2.76 -2.05 -0.95
CA ALA A 36 1.65 -1.11 -0.96
C ALA A 36 1.03 -1.01 0.42
N SER A 37 0.71 0.21 0.84
CA SER A 37 -0.20 0.45 1.95
C SER A 37 -1.62 0.47 1.41
N VAL A 38 -2.54 -0.26 2.04
CA VAL A 38 -3.96 -0.25 1.64
C VAL A 38 -4.85 0.15 2.80
N VAL A 39 -5.57 1.25 2.62
CA VAL A 39 -6.51 1.77 3.61
C VAL A 39 -7.91 1.86 3.03
N SER A 40 -8.93 1.71 3.87
CA SER A 40 -10.28 2.12 3.48
C SER A 40 -10.26 3.62 3.17
N SER A 41 -10.87 4.02 2.06
CA SER A 41 -11.01 5.42 1.67
C SER A 41 -11.59 6.24 2.85
N PRO A 42 -11.07 7.45 3.11
CA PRO A 42 -11.60 8.30 4.18
C PRO A 42 -13.12 8.44 4.04
N LYS A 43 -13.86 8.29 5.14
CA LYS A 43 -15.33 8.42 5.15
C LYS A 43 -15.85 9.74 4.58
N ASN A 44 -14.99 10.77 4.54
CA ASN A 44 -15.29 12.11 4.07
C ASN A 44 -14.91 12.35 2.60
N ASP A 45 -14.33 11.37 1.89
CA ASP A 45 -14.11 11.50 0.45
C ASP A 45 -15.45 11.37 -0.28
N VAL A 46 -15.97 12.50 -0.74
CA VAL A 46 -17.25 12.59 -1.45
C VAL A 46 -17.19 11.88 -2.81
N ARG A 47 -15.99 11.70 -3.39
CA ARG A 47 -15.78 11.09 -4.70
C ARG A 47 -15.66 9.56 -4.60
N ASN A 48 -15.10 9.04 -3.50
CA ASN A 48 -14.81 7.61 -3.33
C ASN A 48 -15.39 7.04 -2.01
N LYS A 49 -16.69 7.26 -1.77
CA LYS A 49 -17.40 6.70 -0.61
C LYS A 49 -17.39 5.17 -0.65
N GLY A 50 -16.69 4.55 0.29
CA GLY A 50 -16.69 3.09 0.49
C GLY A 50 -15.65 2.30 -0.32
N GLY A 51 -14.70 2.99 -0.98
CA GLY A 51 -13.58 2.35 -1.67
C GLY A 51 -12.35 2.14 -0.78
N TYR A 52 -11.22 1.87 -1.42
CA TYR A 52 -9.90 1.71 -0.82
C TYR A 52 -8.92 2.69 -1.46
N ARG A 53 -7.93 3.15 -0.71
CA ARG A 53 -6.78 3.89 -1.23
C ARG A 53 -5.55 3.04 -1.07
N MET A 54 -4.85 2.81 -2.18
CA MET A 54 -3.54 2.18 -2.21
C MET A 54 -2.49 3.26 -2.35
N MET A 55 -1.42 3.13 -1.58
CA MET A 55 -0.20 3.93 -1.74
C MET A 55 0.92 2.98 -2.11
N LEU A 56 1.51 3.15 -3.29
CA LEU A 56 2.62 2.34 -3.79
C LEU A 56 3.91 2.76 -3.10
N ILE A 57 4.67 1.77 -2.65
CA ILE A 57 5.85 1.92 -1.82
C ILE A 57 7.00 1.17 -2.47
N TYR A 58 8.19 1.78 -2.45
CA TYR A 58 9.45 1.09 -2.72
C TYR A 58 10.31 1.09 -1.45
N TYR A 59 10.90 -0.06 -1.13
CA TYR A 59 11.77 -0.23 0.03
C TYR A 59 13.24 -0.04 -0.37
N ASP A 60 13.83 1.04 0.10
CA ASP A 60 15.23 1.36 -0.13
C ASP A 60 16.18 0.56 0.78
N SER A 61 15.68 0.00 1.87
CA SER A 61 16.45 -0.87 2.75
C SER A 61 15.72 -2.17 3.16
N PRO A 62 16.48 -3.27 3.39
CA PRO A 62 15.92 -4.47 3.99
C PRO A 62 15.41 -4.19 5.41
N ALA A 63 14.59 -5.11 5.94
CA ALA A 63 14.29 -5.10 7.38
C ALA A 63 15.60 -5.17 8.18
N PRO A 64 15.73 -4.51 9.35
CA PRO A 64 14.68 -3.85 10.15
C PRO A 64 14.58 -2.33 9.96
N GLU A 65 15.42 -1.73 9.10
CA GLU A 65 15.45 -0.27 8.92
C GLU A 65 14.21 0.23 8.20
N HIS A 66 13.65 -0.60 7.29
CA HIS A 66 12.42 -0.34 6.56
C HIS A 66 12.36 1.08 5.96
N MET A 67 13.48 1.60 5.44
CA MET A 67 13.42 2.86 4.70
C MET A 67 12.59 2.64 3.44
N TRP A 68 11.60 3.50 3.24
CA TRP A 68 10.69 3.39 2.13
C TRP A 68 10.30 4.77 1.60
N THR A 69 9.96 4.80 0.32
CA THR A 69 9.51 6.00 -0.39
C THR A 69 8.20 5.70 -1.10
N LEU A 70 7.37 6.75 -1.30
CA LEU A 70 6.25 6.66 -2.23
C LEU A 70 6.79 6.50 -3.63
N ASP A 71 6.29 5.50 -4.35
CA ASP A 71 6.81 5.16 -5.66
C ASP A 71 6.02 5.88 -6.77
N ASP A 72 6.38 7.14 -7.01
CA ASP A 72 5.74 8.00 -8.02
C ASP A 72 6.02 7.53 -9.46
N GLU A 73 7.08 6.74 -9.67
CA GLU A 73 7.49 6.20 -10.97
C GLU A 73 7.16 4.71 -11.12
N ASN A 74 6.15 4.23 -10.40
CA ASN A 74 5.79 2.82 -10.45
C ASN A 74 5.15 2.44 -11.80
N PRO A 75 5.57 1.35 -12.46
CA PRO A 75 4.97 0.91 -13.72
C PRO A 75 3.51 0.44 -13.59
N VAL A 76 3.02 0.23 -12.37
CA VAL A 76 1.65 -0.22 -12.08
C VAL A 76 0.65 0.94 -12.05
N GLY A 77 1.10 2.18 -11.82
CA GLY A 77 0.28 3.38 -11.79
C GLY A 77 0.88 4.49 -10.95
N ASP A 78 0.11 5.55 -10.72
CA ASP A 78 0.50 6.64 -9.81
C ASP A 78 0.75 6.11 -8.39
N SER A 79 1.57 6.84 -7.61
CA SER A 79 1.89 6.44 -6.22
C SER A 79 0.66 6.37 -5.31
N ILE A 80 -0.44 7.04 -5.66
CA ILE A 80 -1.71 6.97 -4.94
C ILE A 80 -2.80 6.51 -5.91
N ILE A 81 -3.42 5.37 -5.60
CA ILE A 81 -4.46 4.76 -6.42
C ILE A 81 -5.72 4.57 -5.60
N ASP A 82 -6.81 5.22 -6.02
CA ASP A 82 -8.13 4.99 -5.44
C ASP A 82 -8.82 3.80 -6.14
N CYS A 83 -9.09 2.75 -5.37
CA CYS A 83 -9.76 1.53 -5.78
C CYS A 83 -11.23 1.55 -5.32
N LYS A 84 -12.16 1.16 -6.19
CA LYS A 84 -13.59 1.12 -5.86
C LYS A 84 -13.96 -0.02 -4.90
N ASP A 85 -13.23 -1.13 -4.96
CA ASP A 85 -13.49 -2.36 -4.22
C ASP A 85 -12.20 -3.12 -3.95
N TRP A 86 -12.31 -4.20 -3.17
CA TRP A 86 -11.17 -5.03 -2.77
C TRP A 86 -10.63 -5.86 -3.93
N ASP A 87 -11.47 -6.27 -4.89
CA ASP A 87 -11.01 -7.03 -6.06
C ASP A 87 -10.06 -6.19 -6.92
N THR A 88 -10.37 -4.89 -7.09
CA THR A 88 -9.47 -3.93 -7.75
C THR A 88 -8.15 -3.80 -7.00
N VAL A 89 -8.17 -3.76 -5.66
CA VAL A 89 -6.94 -3.76 -4.85
C VAL A 89 -6.09 -5.01 -5.12
N LEU A 90 -6.71 -6.19 -5.14
CA LEU A 90 -6.02 -7.45 -5.37
C LEU A 90 -5.37 -7.49 -6.76
N GLU A 91 -6.02 -6.95 -7.78
CA GLU A 91 -5.43 -6.83 -9.13
C GLU A 91 -4.14 -5.99 -9.11
N TYR A 92 -4.14 -4.86 -8.42
CA TYR A 92 -2.97 -4.01 -8.26
C TYR A 92 -1.86 -4.68 -7.45
N LEU A 93 -2.20 -5.33 -6.33
CA LEU A 93 -1.24 -6.08 -5.52
C LEU A 93 -0.58 -7.21 -6.31
N ARG A 94 -1.35 -7.96 -7.12
CA ARG A 94 -0.80 -9.01 -8.00
C ARG A 94 0.16 -8.46 -9.04
N LYS A 95 -0.18 -7.33 -9.67
CA LYS A 95 0.72 -6.65 -10.62
C LYS A 95 2.01 -6.22 -9.94
N LEU A 96 1.89 -5.60 -8.77
CA LEU A 96 3.04 -5.13 -7.98
C LEU A 96 3.95 -6.29 -7.53
N PHE A 97 3.36 -7.39 -7.06
CA PHE A 97 4.08 -8.62 -6.71
C PHE A 97 4.81 -9.24 -7.91
N SER A 98 4.24 -9.13 -9.11
CA SER A 98 4.83 -9.69 -10.33
C SER A 98 5.97 -8.86 -10.92
N LEU A 99 6.23 -7.65 -10.40
CA LEU A 99 7.30 -6.80 -10.92
C LEU A 99 8.69 -7.41 -10.65
N PRO A 100 9.64 -7.25 -11.58
CA PRO A 100 11.04 -7.56 -11.30
C PRO A 100 11.58 -6.57 -10.26
N ARG A 101 12.52 -7.01 -9.43
CA ARG A 101 13.26 -6.12 -8.52
C ARG A 101 13.94 -5.01 -9.33
N ARG A 102 13.92 -3.75 -8.84
CA ARG A 102 14.70 -2.67 -9.47
C ARG A 102 16.20 -3.01 -9.41
N ALA A 103 16.92 -2.70 -10.49
CA ALA A 103 18.34 -2.98 -10.65
C ALA A 103 19.20 -1.94 -9.90
#